data_AF-A0A2S5DCW2-F1
#
_entry.id   AF-A0A2S5DCW2-F1
#
_cell.length_a   1.000
_cell.length_b   1.000
_cell.length_c   1.000
_cell.angle_alpha   90.00
_cell.angle_beta   90.00
_cell.angle_gamma   90.00
#
_symmetry.space_group_name_H-M   'P 1'
#
loop_
_entity.id
_entity.type
_entity.pdbx_description
1 polymer ?
#
loop_
_entity_poly.entity_id
_entity_poly.type
_entity_poly.pdbx_seq_one_letter_code
_entity_poly.pdbx_strand_id
1 'polypeptide(L)'
;MTPNTLNLPRGPVMVDIAGFALTEQERTRLSHPLVGGIILFRRNFQNIEQLRALTAEIRALRSPHLLIAVDHEGGRVQRFLDGFTRLPPMNVLGELWDQDQDEARRQAETVGYVLAAELSACGIDLSFTPVLDLDWERCAVIGNRAFHRDPEAVAELAEALQQGLGRGGMMSCGKHYPGHGYVEGDSHHLMPQDDRTLADIERDDLVPFACLAEAGMGAVMPAHVLYPAVDNQPAGFSKVWLTDILRGRLGFDGVIFSDALDMAGAAGAGTYVQRADAALAAGCDMVLVCNQPQEADAMLAGLVPPPQPKLEERLARMAGKSRAEDWQQLIATADFAAAQAAVEQLAMPKDALAGPQVGEAH
;
A
#
# COMPACT_ATOMS: atom_id res chain seq x y z
N MET A 1 3.54 -35.66 -10.57
CA MET A 1 3.88 -34.74 -11.68
C MET A 1 3.88 -33.35 -11.07
N THR A 2 5.01 -32.68 -10.97
CA THR A 2 5.05 -31.26 -10.59
C THR A 2 4.21 -30.52 -11.64
N PRO A 3 3.14 -29.81 -11.26
CA PRO A 3 2.39 -29.02 -12.22
C PRO A 3 3.35 -28.06 -12.91
N ASN A 4 3.24 -27.97 -14.23
CA ASN A 4 4.11 -27.14 -15.05
C ASN A 4 3.85 -25.68 -14.66
N THR A 5 4.70 -25.10 -13.79
CA THR A 5 4.54 -23.72 -13.32
C THR A 5 4.50 -22.78 -14.52
N LEU A 6 3.43 -22.01 -14.66
CA LEU A 6 3.25 -21.09 -15.79
C LEU A 6 4.35 -20.03 -15.77
N ASN A 7 5.09 -19.86 -16.86
CA ASN A 7 6.10 -18.81 -16.96
C ASN A 7 5.47 -17.57 -17.63
N LEU A 8 5.08 -16.58 -16.81
CA LEU A 8 4.33 -15.40 -17.23
C LEU A 8 4.83 -14.15 -16.47
N PRO A 9 5.28 -13.09 -17.16
CA PRO A 9 5.68 -11.85 -16.49
C PRO A 9 4.48 -11.24 -15.75
N ARG A 10 4.74 -10.53 -14.64
CA ARG A 10 3.68 -9.88 -13.86
C ARG A 10 3.01 -8.80 -14.71
N GLY A 11 1.69 -8.92 -14.91
CA GLY A 11 0.91 -7.93 -15.64
C GLY A 11 0.53 -6.71 -14.79
N PRO A 12 -0.16 -5.71 -15.38
CA PRO A 12 -0.46 -4.44 -14.74
C PRO A 12 -1.75 -4.45 -13.90
N VAL A 13 -2.31 -5.62 -13.58
CA VAL A 13 -3.56 -5.72 -12.79
C VAL A 13 -3.30 -6.44 -11.47
N MET A 14 -3.74 -5.82 -10.39
CA MET A 14 -3.87 -6.42 -9.07
C MET A 14 -5.35 -6.70 -8.78
N VAL A 15 -5.63 -7.94 -8.38
CA VAL A 15 -6.98 -8.42 -8.05
C VAL A 15 -7.04 -8.90 -6.60
N ASP A 16 -8.17 -9.45 -6.17
CA ASP A 16 -8.32 -10.09 -4.86
C ASP A 16 -9.02 -11.46 -4.97
N ILE A 17 -9.24 -12.10 -3.82
CA ILE A 17 -9.92 -13.40 -3.70
C ILE A 17 -10.99 -13.36 -2.59
N ALA A 18 -11.95 -14.29 -2.64
CA ALA A 18 -13.15 -14.24 -1.82
C ALA A 18 -12.93 -14.68 -0.36
N GLY A 19 -12.07 -15.68 -0.12
CA GLY A 19 -11.99 -16.31 1.19
C GLY A 19 -10.60 -16.84 1.56
N PHE A 20 -10.58 -17.90 2.37
CA PHE A 20 -9.38 -18.47 2.99
C PHE A 20 -8.58 -19.45 2.10
N ALA A 21 -9.13 -19.85 0.96
CA ALA A 21 -8.51 -20.78 0.02
C ALA A 21 -8.94 -20.44 -1.40
N LEU A 22 -8.10 -20.79 -2.39
CA LEU A 22 -8.41 -20.53 -3.78
C LEU A 22 -9.50 -21.47 -4.30
N THR A 23 -10.47 -20.89 -5.00
CA THR A 23 -11.39 -21.60 -5.89
C THR A 23 -10.74 -21.85 -7.26
N GLU A 24 -11.31 -22.74 -8.06
CA GLU A 24 -10.79 -23.01 -9.41
C GLU A 24 -10.92 -21.81 -10.35
N GLN A 25 -11.97 -21.01 -10.17
CA GLN A 25 -12.15 -19.76 -10.90
C GLN A 25 -11.05 -18.75 -10.55
N GLU A 26 -10.68 -18.65 -9.27
CA GLU A 26 -9.58 -17.77 -8.84
C GLU A 26 -8.22 -18.27 -9.33
N ARG A 27 -7.96 -19.59 -9.32
CA ARG A 27 -6.73 -20.13 -9.94
C ARG A 27 -6.64 -19.75 -11.42
N THR A 28 -7.76 -19.81 -12.14
CA THR A 28 -7.85 -19.39 -13.54
C THR A 28 -7.56 -17.89 -13.69
N ARG A 29 -8.20 -17.04 -12.87
CA ARG A 29 -8.00 -15.59 -12.87
C ARG A 29 -6.55 -15.20 -12.57
N LEU A 30 -5.96 -15.76 -11.52
CA LEU A 30 -4.59 -15.49 -11.08
C LEU A 30 -3.53 -15.97 -12.11
N SER A 31 -3.90 -16.92 -12.96
CA SER A 31 -3.08 -17.40 -14.08
C SER A 31 -3.19 -16.54 -15.34
N HIS A 32 -4.01 -15.49 -15.35
CA HIS A 32 -4.17 -14.60 -16.50
C HIS A 32 -2.91 -13.74 -16.73
N PRO A 33 -2.45 -13.53 -17.99
CA PRO A 33 -1.24 -12.76 -18.27
C PRO A 33 -1.23 -11.33 -17.75
N LEU A 34 -2.41 -10.69 -17.69
CA LEU A 34 -2.54 -9.31 -17.16
C LEU A 34 -2.50 -9.22 -15.64
N VAL A 35 -2.67 -10.34 -14.91
CA VAL A 35 -2.57 -10.33 -13.45
C VAL A 35 -1.10 -10.37 -13.06
N GLY A 36 -0.68 -9.40 -12.24
CA GLY A 36 0.68 -9.31 -11.69
C GLY A 36 0.74 -9.33 -10.17
N GLY A 37 -0.40 -9.12 -9.50
CA GLY A 37 -0.48 -9.15 -8.05
C GLY A 37 -1.86 -9.49 -7.53
N ILE A 38 -1.91 -9.70 -6.23
CA ILE A 38 -3.10 -9.89 -5.42
C ILE A 38 -3.00 -9.02 -4.16
N ILE A 39 -4.11 -8.41 -3.76
CA ILE A 39 -4.27 -7.79 -2.45
C ILE A 39 -5.15 -8.69 -1.57
N LEU A 40 -4.72 -8.91 -0.32
CA LEU A 40 -5.47 -9.64 0.69
C LEU A 40 -6.14 -8.69 1.68
N PHE A 41 -7.30 -9.12 2.18
CA PHE A 41 -8.09 -8.41 3.17
C PHE A 41 -8.31 -9.28 4.41
N ARG A 42 -8.97 -8.73 5.43
CA ARG A 42 -9.32 -9.47 6.65
C ARG A 42 -10.15 -10.73 6.35
N ARG A 43 -11.04 -10.69 5.36
CA ARG A 43 -11.84 -11.86 4.92
C ARG A 43 -11.01 -13.05 4.42
N ASN A 44 -9.71 -12.83 4.12
CA ASN A 44 -8.79 -13.86 3.63
C ASN A 44 -7.94 -14.47 4.75
N PHE A 45 -8.13 -14.02 5.99
CA PHE A 45 -7.33 -14.42 7.14
C PHE A 45 -8.17 -15.13 8.20
N GLN A 46 -7.79 -16.38 8.49
CA GLN A 46 -8.33 -17.16 9.60
C GLN A 46 -7.29 -17.33 10.73
N ASN A 47 -6.04 -17.65 10.35
CA ASN A 47 -4.89 -17.77 11.25
C ASN A 47 -3.59 -17.85 10.41
N ILE A 48 -2.44 -17.83 11.09
CA ILE A 48 -1.11 -17.87 10.46
C ILE A 48 -0.88 -19.11 9.57
N GLU A 49 -1.32 -20.29 10.02
CA GLU A 49 -1.11 -21.54 9.27
C GLU A 49 -1.90 -21.52 7.94
N GLN A 50 -3.17 -21.12 8.01
CA GLN A 50 -4.01 -20.95 6.83
C GLN A 50 -3.45 -19.89 5.88
N LEU A 51 -2.99 -18.74 6.39
CA LEU A 51 -2.42 -17.68 5.55
C LEU A 51 -1.17 -18.16 4.81
N ARG A 52 -0.27 -18.89 5.50
CA ARG A 52 0.92 -19.49 4.87
C ARG A 52 0.56 -20.48 3.77
N ALA A 53 -0.46 -21.32 4.00
CA ALA A 53 -0.92 -22.27 2.98
C ALA A 53 -1.48 -21.53 1.75
N LEU A 54 -2.29 -20.49 1.97
CA LEU A 54 -2.87 -19.67 0.91
C LEU A 54 -1.79 -18.95 0.08
N THR A 55 -0.84 -18.26 0.72
CA THR A 55 0.22 -17.55 0.01
C THR A 55 1.18 -18.48 -0.71
N ALA A 56 1.48 -19.66 -0.14
CA ALA A 56 2.25 -20.69 -0.81
C ALA A 56 1.56 -21.21 -2.07
N GLU A 57 0.24 -21.44 -2.02
CA GLU A 57 -0.56 -21.85 -3.18
C GLU A 57 -0.53 -20.77 -4.28
N ILE A 58 -0.80 -19.51 -3.93
CA ILE A 58 -0.76 -18.37 -4.86
C ILE A 58 0.61 -18.26 -5.54
N ARG A 59 1.70 -18.38 -4.76
CA ARG A 59 3.08 -18.30 -5.29
C ARG A 59 3.42 -19.45 -6.22
N ALA A 60 2.80 -20.63 -6.05
CA ALA A 60 3.07 -21.81 -6.86
C ALA A 60 2.38 -21.80 -8.24
N LEU A 61 1.37 -20.96 -8.46
CA LEU A 61 0.61 -20.91 -9.72
C LEU A 61 1.47 -20.56 -10.93
N ARG A 62 2.47 -19.68 -10.75
CA ARG A 62 3.27 -19.13 -11.85
C ARG A 62 4.62 -18.60 -11.40
N SER A 63 5.52 -18.40 -12.37
CA SER A 63 6.85 -17.82 -12.22
C SER A 63 7.02 -16.66 -13.22
N PRO A 64 7.55 -15.49 -12.80
CA PRO A 64 7.70 -15.07 -11.40
C PRO A 64 6.35 -15.13 -10.65
N HIS A 65 6.41 -15.38 -9.33
CA HIS A 65 5.19 -15.44 -8.51
C HIS A 65 4.46 -14.09 -8.51
N LEU A 66 3.13 -14.09 -8.33
CA LEU A 66 2.37 -12.85 -8.16
C LEU A 66 2.87 -12.06 -6.94
N LEU A 67 2.83 -10.73 -7.00
CA LEU A 67 2.98 -9.90 -5.80
C LEU A 67 1.81 -10.15 -4.86
N ILE A 68 2.07 -10.36 -3.57
CA ILE A 68 1.03 -10.50 -2.56
C ILE A 68 1.11 -9.30 -1.61
N ALA A 69 0.07 -8.47 -1.59
CA ALA A 69 0.01 -7.24 -0.81
C ALA A 69 -1.10 -7.27 0.26
N VAL A 70 -0.98 -6.42 1.27
CA VAL A 70 -2.00 -6.21 2.32
C VAL A 70 -1.90 -4.80 2.92
N ASP A 71 -2.99 -4.24 3.42
CA ASP A 71 -2.95 -3.04 4.27
C ASP A 71 -2.66 -3.37 5.74
N HIS A 72 -1.40 -3.29 6.13
CA HIS A 72 -0.96 -3.22 7.52
C HIS A 72 -0.24 -1.88 7.69
N GLU A 73 -0.98 -0.87 8.11
CA GLU A 73 -0.41 0.42 8.51
C GLU A 73 -0.14 0.41 10.02
N GLY A 74 -1.12 -0.07 10.78
CA GLY A 74 -1.20 0.04 12.22
C GLY A 74 -2.54 0.60 12.68
N GLY A 75 -2.82 0.50 13.98
CA GLY A 75 -4.09 0.99 14.55
C GLY A 75 -5.30 0.37 13.85
N ARG A 76 -6.24 1.19 13.37
CA ARG A 76 -7.46 0.69 12.69
C ARG A 76 -7.20 -0.07 11.39
N VAL A 77 -6.07 0.17 10.74
CA VAL A 77 -5.73 -0.43 9.45
C VAL A 77 -4.68 -1.51 9.66
N GLN A 78 -5.14 -2.65 10.17
CA GLN A 78 -4.36 -3.88 10.29
C GLN A 78 -5.29 -5.06 10.00
N ARG A 79 -5.08 -5.76 8.88
CA ARG A 79 -6.00 -6.82 8.43
C ARG A 79 -5.90 -8.09 9.24
N PHE A 80 -4.68 -8.49 9.60
CA PHE A 80 -4.40 -9.74 10.30
C PHE A 80 -4.04 -9.42 11.75
N LEU A 81 -4.74 -10.06 12.69
CA LEU A 81 -4.62 -9.76 14.12
C LEU A 81 -4.16 -10.99 14.91
N ASP A 82 -4.90 -12.10 14.82
CA ASP A 82 -4.59 -13.30 15.61
C ASP A 82 -3.22 -13.89 15.24
N GLY A 83 -2.27 -13.81 16.17
CA GLY A 83 -0.89 -14.28 15.97
C GLY A 83 0.05 -13.25 15.33
N PHE A 84 -0.40 -12.01 15.15
CA PHE A 84 0.44 -10.86 14.78
C PHE A 84 0.59 -9.91 15.97
N THR A 85 1.72 -9.21 16.06
CA THR A 85 1.87 -8.10 16.99
C THR A 85 0.85 -7.00 16.66
N ARG A 86 0.18 -6.46 17.69
CA ARG A 86 -0.75 -5.35 17.49
C ARG A 86 0.05 -4.07 17.27
N LEU A 87 -0.05 -3.51 16.07
CA LEU A 87 0.69 -2.31 15.68
C LEU A 87 -0.07 -1.04 16.12
N PRO A 88 0.61 -0.01 16.66
CA PRO A 88 -0.03 1.25 17.03
C PRO A 88 -0.50 2.03 15.79
N PRO A 89 -1.47 2.94 15.89
CA PRO A 89 -1.67 3.95 14.85
C PRO A 89 -0.42 4.84 14.73
N MET A 90 -0.13 5.33 13.52
CA MET A 90 1.12 6.03 13.26
C MET A 90 1.23 7.37 14.01
N ASN A 91 0.10 7.97 14.40
CA ASN A 91 0.12 9.21 15.20
C ASN A 91 0.79 9.03 16.57
N VAL A 92 0.83 7.81 17.13
CA VAL A 92 1.57 7.51 18.37
C VAL A 92 3.06 7.79 18.21
N LEU A 93 3.61 7.56 17.01
CA LEU A 93 5.00 7.89 16.71
C LEU A 93 5.21 9.40 16.58
N GLY A 94 4.21 10.15 16.09
CA GLY A 94 4.22 11.61 16.11
C GLY A 94 4.12 12.21 17.52
N GLU A 95 3.25 11.65 18.37
CA GLU A 95 3.16 12.04 19.79
C GLU A 95 4.47 11.77 20.54
N LEU A 96 5.18 10.69 20.17
CA LEU A 96 6.50 10.38 20.70
C LEU A 96 7.56 11.33 20.13
N TRP A 97 7.45 11.74 18.87
CA TRP A 97 8.35 12.72 18.25
C TRP A 97 8.35 14.05 18.98
N ASP A 98 7.17 14.52 19.41
CA ASP A 98 7.03 15.74 20.22
C ASP A 98 7.74 15.66 21.58
N GLN A 99 7.99 14.45 22.08
CA GLN A 99 8.63 14.19 23.37
C GLN A 99 10.13 13.89 23.23
N ASP A 100 10.48 13.01 22.31
CA ASP A 100 11.84 12.54 22.03
C ASP A 100 11.94 12.05 20.58
N GLN A 101 12.49 12.90 19.70
CA GLN A 101 12.62 12.61 18.28
C GLN A 101 13.51 11.38 17.99
N ASP A 102 14.59 11.20 18.75
CA ASP A 102 15.51 10.08 18.52
C ASP A 102 14.86 8.76 18.91
N GLU A 103 14.09 8.75 19.99
CA GLU A 103 13.28 7.59 20.37
C GLU A 103 12.16 7.33 19.38
N ALA A 104 11.49 8.37 18.88
CA ALA A 104 10.44 8.23 17.87
C ALA A 104 10.95 7.58 16.58
N ARG A 105 12.13 8.00 16.08
CA ARG A 105 12.80 7.36 14.94
C ARG A 105 13.12 5.89 15.20
N ARG A 106 13.71 5.56 16.36
CA ARG A 106 14.01 4.17 16.75
C ARG A 106 12.76 3.30 16.83
N GLN A 107 11.67 3.83 17.38
CA GLN A 107 10.41 3.13 17.49
C GLN A 107 9.73 2.96 16.13
N ALA A 108 9.78 3.97 15.26
CA ALA A 108 9.29 3.86 13.88
C ALA A 108 10.03 2.75 13.10
N GLU A 109 11.37 2.70 13.20
CA GLU A 109 12.15 1.62 12.59
C GLU A 109 11.79 0.24 13.16
N THR A 110 11.58 0.15 14.48
CA THR A 110 11.20 -1.11 15.15
C THR A 110 9.80 -1.57 14.74
N VAL A 111 8.83 -0.66 14.65
CA VAL A 111 7.47 -0.92 14.15
C VAL A 111 7.53 -1.44 12.72
N GLY A 112 8.28 -0.77 11.84
CA GLY A 112 8.43 -1.18 10.45
C GLY A 112 9.06 -2.58 10.33
N TYR A 113 10.06 -2.88 11.16
CA TYR A 113 10.72 -4.18 11.19
C TYR A 113 9.78 -5.31 11.61
N VAL A 114 9.04 -5.14 12.72
CA VAL A 114 8.09 -6.14 13.21
C VAL A 114 6.98 -6.39 12.18
N LEU A 115 6.38 -5.32 11.66
CA LEU A 115 5.34 -5.35 10.63
C LEU A 115 5.79 -6.18 9.42
N ALA A 116 6.94 -5.83 8.84
CA ALA A 116 7.41 -6.48 7.62
C ALA A 116 7.87 -7.92 7.84
N ALA A 117 8.55 -8.22 8.95
CA ALA A 117 9.07 -9.56 9.21
C ALA A 117 7.94 -10.59 9.46
N GLU A 118 6.90 -10.23 10.23
CA GLU A 118 5.76 -11.12 10.48
C GLU A 118 4.98 -11.42 9.20
N LEU A 119 4.74 -10.40 8.37
CA LEU A 119 4.09 -10.58 7.08
C LEU A 119 4.94 -11.40 6.11
N SER A 120 6.25 -11.15 6.07
CA SER A 120 7.20 -11.89 5.23
C SER A 120 7.31 -13.36 5.64
N ALA A 121 7.21 -13.68 6.93
CA ALA A 121 7.08 -15.06 7.44
C ALA A 121 5.78 -15.77 7.01
N CYS A 122 4.80 -15.01 6.54
CA CYS A 122 3.56 -15.50 5.94
C CYS A 122 3.58 -15.47 4.41
N GLY A 123 4.69 -15.11 3.77
CA GLY A 123 4.80 -15.07 2.31
C GLY A 123 4.10 -13.88 1.66
N ILE A 124 3.90 -12.78 2.39
CA ILE A 124 3.45 -11.49 1.85
C ILE A 124 4.66 -10.71 1.35
N ASP A 125 4.54 -10.02 0.21
CA ASP A 125 5.65 -9.25 -0.40
C ASP A 125 5.66 -7.78 0.03
N LEU A 126 4.48 -7.21 0.25
CA LEU A 126 4.30 -5.76 0.40
C LEU A 126 3.20 -5.47 1.40
N SER A 127 3.42 -4.43 2.22
CA SER A 127 2.32 -3.70 2.81
C SER A 127 2.17 -2.31 2.20
N PHE A 128 0.94 -1.87 1.98
CA PHE A 128 0.66 -0.51 1.51
C PHE A 128 0.81 0.49 2.66
N THR A 129 2.04 0.83 3.02
CA THR A 129 2.44 1.74 4.11
C THR A 129 3.83 2.32 3.80
N PRO A 130 4.21 3.53 4.24
CA PRO A 130 3.52 4.45 5.15
C PRO A 130 2.44 5.35 4.54
N VAL A 131 1.53 5.81 5.40
CA VAL A 131 0.73 7.01 5.14
C VAL A 131 1.63 8.24 5.29
N LEU A 132 1.70 9.07 4.26
CA LEU A 132 2.49 10.31 4.17
C LEU A 132 1.63 11.56 4.23
N ASP A 133 0.31 11.38 4.33
CA ASP A 133 -0.64 12.46 4.50
C ASP A 133 -0.37 13.19 5.83
N LEU A 134 -0.37 14.53 5.80
CA LEU A 134 -0.20 15.34 7.01
C LEU A 134 -1.51 15.38 7.81
N ASP A 135 -1.44 15.35 9.13
CA ASP A 135 -2.61 15.52 9.97
C ASP A 135 -3.03 16.98 10.06
N TRP A 136 -3.83 17.43 9.10
CA TRP A 136 -4.45 18.76 9.13
C TRP A 136 -5.65 18.85 10.09
N GLU A 137 -6.00 17.76 10.81
CA GLU A 137 -7.19 17.64 11.64
C GLU A 137 -8.51 17.84 10.87
N ARG A 138 -8.50 17.56 9.56
CA ARG A 138 -9.65 17.74 8.66
C ARG A 138 -10.19 16.42 8.11
N CYS A 139 -9.29 15.51 7.76
CA CYS A 139 -9.63 14.30 7.04
C CYS A 139 -9.87 13.11 7.99
N ALA A 140 -11.13 12.85 8.34
CA ALA A 140 -11.48 11.77 9.28
C ALA A 140 -11.09 10.36 8.77
N VAL A 141 -11.03 10.14 7.45
CA VAL A 141 -10.61 8.86 6.87
C VAL A 141 -9.09 8.63 7.00
N ILE A 142 -8.29 9.70 7.05
CA ILE A 142 -6.88 9.64 7.47
C ILE A 142 -6.81 9.56 8.99
N GLY A 143 -7.20 10.64 9.69
CA GLY A 143 -7.17 10.74 11.15
C GLY A 143 -5.84 10.24 11.72
N ASN A 144 -5.92 9.38 12.74
CA ASN A 144 -4.74 8.81 13.41
C ASN A 144 -3.86 7.86 12.56
N ARG A 145 -4.15 7.69 11.27
CA ARG A 145 -3.26 7.02 10.32
C ARG A 145 -2.09 7.91 9.89
N ALA A 146 -2.27 9.24 9.93
CA ALA A 146 -1.18 10.19 9.71
C ALA A 146 -0.20 10.14 10.89
N PHE A 147 1.10 10.33 10.61
CA PHE A 147 2.11 10.42 11.67
C PHE A 147 1.97 11.71 12.47
N HIS A 148 1.87 12.85 11.78
CA HIS A 148 1.99 14.15 12.40
C HIS A 148 1.48 15.27 11.46
N ARG A 149 1.35 16.50 11.97
CA ARG A 149 1.03 17.70 11.18
C ARG A 149 2.26 18.28 10.48
N ASP A 150 3.42 18.22 11.13
CA ASP A 150 4.69 18.77 10.62
C ASP A 150 5.25 17.89 9.49
N PRO A 151 5.46 18.44 8.26
CA PRO A 151 6.04 17.69 7.16
C PRO A 151 7.41 17.07 7.46
N GLU A 152 8.25 17.71 8.28
CA GLU A 152 9.57 17.18 8.65
C GLU A 152 9.44 15.94 9.53
N ALA A 153 8.57 15.99 10.53
CA ALA A 153 8.27 14.84 11.38
C ALA A 153 7.72 13.66 10.57
N VAL A 154 6.79 13.92 9.64
CA VAL A 154 6.26 12.86 8.76
C VAL A 154 7.35 12.26 7.88
N ALA A 155 8.21 13.09 7.28
CA ALA A 155 9.30 12.62 6.44
C ALA A 155 10.28 11.72 7.21
N GLU A 156 10.75 12.15 8.37
CA GLU A 156 11.75 11.40 9.15
C GLU A 156 11.20 10.13 9.77
N LEU A 157 9.97 10.16 10.32
CA LEU A 157 9.33 8.97 10.88
C LEU A 157 9.01 7.95 9.78
N ALA A 158 8.56 8.40 8.62
CA ALA A 158 8.26 7.51 7.49
C ALA A 158 9.54 6.92 6.87
N GLU A 159 10.65 7.67 6.82
CA GLU A 159 11.94 7.13 6.40
C GLU A 159 12.44 6.08 7.40
N ALA A 160 12.35 6.34 8.70
CA ALA A 160 12.70 5.36 9.73
C ALA A 160 11.83 4.09 9.64
N LEU A 161 10.51 4.24 9.46
CA LEU A 161 9.62 3.09 9.20
C LEU A 161 10.06 2.33 7.94
N GLN A 162 10.40 3.03 6.85
CA GLN A 162 10.90 2.43 5.60
C GLN A 162 12.18 1.63 5.81
N GLN A 163 13.12 2.11 6.62
CA GLN A 163 14.32 1.36 7.00
C GLN A 163 13.95 0.07 7.75
N GLY A 164 13.00 0.15 8.68
CA GLY A 164 12.42 -1.00 9.37
C GLY A 164 11.79 -2.02 8.41
N LEU A 165 10.92 -1.56 7.50
CA LEU A 165 10.30 -2.39 6.48
C LEU A 165 11.37 -3.12 5.64
N GLY A 166 12.42 -2.39 5.23
CA GLY A 166 13.55 -2.95 4.49
C GLY A 166 14.28 -4.05 5.27
N ARG A 167 14.51 -3.86 6.57
CA ARG A 167 15.08 -4.88 7.47
C ARG A 167 14.18 -6.12 7.58
N GLY A 168 12.86 -5.96 7.50
CA GLY A 168 11.89 -7.06 7.47
C GLY A 168 11.61 -7.62 6.07
N GLY A 169 12.35 -7.19 5.05
CA GLY A 169 12.28 -7.74 3.69
C GLY A 169 11.28 -7.09 2.74
N MET A 170 10.69 -5.95 3.13
CA MET A 170 9.66 -5.25 2.36
C MET A 170 10.13 -3.88 1.85
N MET A 171 9.64 -3.50 0.67
CA MET A 171 9.68 -2.11 0.21
C MET A 171 8.51 -1.33 0.81
N SER A 172 8.62 0.00 0.85
CA SER A 172 7.54 0.91 1.26
C SER A 172 6.63 1.30 0.08
N CYS A 173 5.39 1.67 0.41
CA CYS A 173 4.44 2.30 -0.49
C CYS A 173 3.85 3.56 0.16
N GLY A 174 4.30 4.75 -0.26
CA GLY A 174 3.81 6.02 0.27
C GLY A 174 2.41 6.36 -0.22
N LYS A 175 1.52 6.77 0.68
CA LYS A 175 0.13 7.12 0.32
C LYS A 175 -0.46 8.28 1.14
N HIS A 176 -1.35 9.11 0.61
CA HIS A 176 -1.91 9.05 -0.75
C HIS A 176 -1.43 10.26 -1.54
N TYR A 177 -0.60 10.05 -2.56
CA TYR A 177 0.04 11.13 -3.31
C TYR A 177 -0.97 11.99 -4.10
N PRO A 178 -0.89 13.33 -4.10
CA PRO A 178 0.14 14.19 -3.51
C PRO A 178 -0.13 14.66 -2.06
N GLY A 179 -1.18 14.15 -1.41
CA GLY A 179 -1.56 14.47 -0.03
C GLY A 179 -3.07 14.49 0.17
N HIS A 180 -3.61 13.54 0.93
CA HIS A 180 -5.04 13.43 1.25
C HIS A 180 -5.42 14.17 2.54
N GLY A 181 -4.45 14.51 3.38
CA GLY A 181 -4.70 15.00 4.73
C GLY A 181 -5.51 16.30 4.82
N TYR A 182 -5.43 17.16 3.80
CA TYR A 182 -6.05 18.48 3.82
C TYR A 182 -7.55 18.46 3.50
N VAL A 183 -8.03 17.49 2.73
CA VAL A 183 -9.44 17.49 2.31
C VAL A 183 -10.37 17.04 3.43
N GLU A 184 -11.61 17.47 3.35
CA GLU A 184 -12.68 16.95 4.19
C GLU A 184 -13.45 15.86 3.44
N GLY A 185 -13.94 14.87 4.19
CA GLY A 185 -14.80 13.83 3.67
C GLY A 185 -14.07 12.53 3.33
N ASP A 186 -14.87 11.58 2.85
CA ASP A 186 -14.43 10.22 2.60
C ASP A 186 -14.48 9.93 1.09
N SER A 187 -13.31 9.78 0.47
CA SER A 187 -13.19 9.48 -0.97
C SER A 187 -13.82 8.14 -1.38
N HIS A 188 -14.18 7.27 -0.42
CA HIS A 188 -14.98 6.07 -0.69
C HIS A 188 -16.42 6.42 -1.11
N HIS A 189 -16.94 7.60 -0.74
CA HIS A 189 -18.34 7.99 -0.95
C HIS A 189 -18.53 9.26 -1.78
N LEU A 190 -17.52 10.11 -1.88
CA LEU A 190 -17.55 11.35 -2.66
C LEU A 190 -16.21 11.59 -3.36
N MET A 191 -16.13 12.63 -4.19
CA MET A 191 -14.88 13.14 -4.75
C MET A 191 -14.44 14.37 -3.95
N PRO A 192 -13.45 14.27 -3.06
CA PRO A 192 -12.94 15.43 -2.33
C PRO A 192 -12.16 16.36 -3.28
N GLN A 193 -12.12 17.64 -2.91
CA GLN A 193 -11.44 18.68 -3.67
C GLN A 193 -10.50 19.47 -2.75
N ASP A 194 -9.26 19.67 -3.18
CA ASP A 194 -8.27 20.53 -2.54
C ASP A 194 -8.00 21.75 -3.44
N ASP A 195 -8.41 22.93 -2.99
CA ASP A 195 -8.30 24.19 -3.73
C ASP A 195 -6.94 24.89 -3.58
N ARG A 196 -6.01 24.31 -2.81
CA ARG A 196 -4.68 24.91 -2.59
C ARG A 196 -3.88 24.98 -3.88
N THR A 197 -2.97 25.94 -3.93
CA THR A 197 -2.04 26.06 -5.05
C THR A 197 -0.97 24.98 -5.00
N LEU A 198 -0.36 24.67 -6.15
CA LEU A 198 0.79 23.77 -6.21
C LEU A 198 1.92 24.21 -5.27
N ALA A 199 2.17 25.51 -5.12
CA ALA A 199 3.21 26.02 -4.23
C ALA A 199 2.92 25.75 -2.74
N ASP A 200 1.65 25.77 -2.34
CA ASP A 200 1.25 25.43 -0.97
C ASP A 200 1.40 23.93 -0.71
N ILE A 201 1.00 23.09 -1.68
CA ILE A 201 1.15 21.64 -1.62
C ILE A 201 2.63 21.23 -1.62
N GLU A 202 3.48 21.92 -2.38
CA GLU A 202 4.93 21.70 -2.41
C GLU A 202 5.64 22.06 -1.12
N ARG A 203 5.19 23.12 -0.44
CA ARG A 203 5.77 23.57 0.81
C ARG A 203 5.50 22.57 1.94
N ASP A 204 4.36 21.91 1.91
CA ASP A 204 3.88 21.06 3.00
C ASP A 204 3.76 19.59 2.54
N ASP A 205 2.65 19.20 1.93
CA ASP A 205 2.25 17.80 1.72
C ASP A 205 3.17 16.98 0.79
N LEU A 206 3.89 17.62 -0.14
CA LEU A 206 4.86 16.92 -1.00
C LEU A 206 6.22 16.67 -0.34
N VAL A 207 6.54 17.33 0.78
CA VAL A 207 7.85 17.17 1.43
C VAL A 207 8.11 15.71 1.80
N PRO A 208 7.20 14.98 2.48
CA PRO A 208 7.44 13.57 2.81
C PRO A 208 7.59 12.68 1.57
N PHE A 209 6.82 12.93 0.49
CA PHE A 209 6.94 12.16 -0.75
C PHE A 209 8.28 12.38 -1.44
N ALA A 210 8.78 13.62 -1.47
CA ALA A 210 10.08 13.95 -2.03
C ALA A 210 11.21 13.26 -1.25
N CYS A 211 11.20 13.38 0.08
CA CYS A 211 12.20 12.76 0.94
C CYS A 211 12.21 11.23 0.79
N LEU A 212 11.05 10.58 0.84
CA LEU A 212 10.98 9.12 0.71
C LEU A 212 11.34 8.62 -0.70
N ALA A 213 10.97 9.37 -1.74
CA ALA A 213 11.39 9.05 -3.11
C ALA A 213 12.92 9.07 -3.25
N GLU A 214 13.59 10.08 -2.67
CA GLU A 214 15.05 10.17 -2.63
C GLU A 214 15.67 9.04 -1.78
N ALA A 215 15.02 8.67 -0.67
CA ALA A 215 15.44 7.56 0.20
C ALA A 215 15.14 6.16 -0.38
N GLY A 216 14.61 6.06 -1.61
CA GLY A 216 14.41 4.79 -2.31
C GLY A 216 13.07 4.11 -2.07
N MET A 217 12.00 4.88 -1.81
CA MET A 217 10.63 4.38 -1.71
C MET A 217 10.25 3.51 -2.90
N GLY A 218 9.67 2.33 -2.63
CA GLY A 218 9.41 1.32 -3.65
C GLY A 218 8.18 1.61 -4.48
N ALA A 219 7.15 2.20 -3.87
CA ALA A 219 5.88 2.46 -4.51
C ALA A 219 5.18 3.73 -3.99
N VAL A 220 4.20 4.21 -4.75
CA VAL A 220 3.25 5.25 -4.35
C VAL A 220 1.84 4.81 -4.72
N MET A 221 0.87 5.20 -3.90
CA MET A 221 -0.56 5.15 -4.21
C MET A 221 -1.11 6.58 -4.24
N PRO A 222 -1.74 7.03 -5.35
CA PRO A 222 -2.28 8.37 -5.48
C PRO A 222 -3.63 8.51 -4.77
N ALA A 223 -3.96 9.71 -4.32
CA ALA A 223 -5.24 10.05 -3.74
C ALA A 223 -6.34 10.14 -4.82
N HIS A 224 -7.52 9.61 -4.53
CA HIS A 224 -8.75 9.94 -5.26
C HIS A 224 -9.28 11.32 -4.83
N VAL A 225 -8.49 12.36 -5.09
CA VAL A 225 -8.75 13.77 -4.75
C VAL A 225 -8.49 14.64 -5.98
N LEU A 226 -9.36 15.62 -6.21
CA LEU A 226 -9.22 16.62 -7.25
C LEU A 226 -8.43 17.84 -6.73
N TYR A 227 -7.50 18.37 -7.53
CA TYR A 227 -6.69 19.54 -7.21
C TYR A 227 -6.81 20.61 -8.31
N PRO A 228 -7.93 21.37 -8.38
CA PRO A 228 -8.28 22.18 -9.55
C PRO A 228 -7.28 23.29 -9.90
N ALA A 229 -6.49 23.75 -8.93
CA ALA A 229 -5.43 24.72 -9.17
C ALA A 229 -4.23 24.12 -9.94
N VAL A 230 -4.16 22.79 -10.07
CA VAL A 230 -3.07 22.05 -10.71
C VAL A 230 -3.56 21.26 -11.92
N ASP A 231 -4.63 20.47 -11.76
CA ASP A 231 -5.24 19.70 -12.84
C ASP A 231 -6.74 19.46 -12.56
N ASN A 232 -7.52 19.32 -13.63
CA ASN A 232 -8.97 19.04 -13.56
C ASN A 232 -9.28 17.54 -13.42
N GLN A 233 -8.26 16.70 -13.30
CA GLN A 233 -8.37 15.27 -13.07
C GLN A 233 -7.91 14.92 -11.65
N PRO A 234 -8.53 13.92 -10.99
CA PRO A 234 -8.00 13.41 -9.74
C PRO A 234 -6.56 12.90 -9.91
N ALA A 235 -5.76 12.92 -8.84
CA ALA A 235 -4.32 12.64 -8.94
C ALA A 235 -4.00 11.30 -9.63
N GLY A 236 -4.76 10.24 -9.34
CA GLY A 236 -4.58 8.91 -9.97
C GLY A 236 -4.90 8.82 -11.46
N PHE A 237 -5.52 9.86 -12.03
CA PHE A 237 -5.85 9.96 -13.46
C PHE A 237 -5.19 11.18 -14.13
N SER A 238 -4.25 11.83 -13.44
CA SER A 238 -3.60 13.06 -13.89
C SER A 238 -2.18 12.79 -14.34
N LYS A 239 -1.91 13.08 -15.62
CA LYS A 239 -0.54 13.05 -16.16
C LYS A 239 0.34 14.12 -15.53
N VAL A 240 -0.24 15.27 -15.18
CA VAL A 240 0.47 16.37 -14.50
C VAL A 240 1.02 15.88 -13.16
N TRP A 241 0.18 15.25 -12.34
CA TRP A 241 0.59 14.72 -11.05
C TRP A 241 1.55 13.54 -11.15
N LEU A 242 1.21 12.52 -11.94
CA LEU A 242 1.94 11.26 -11.96
C LEU A 242 3.21 11.31 -12.82
N THR A 243 3.17 11.97 -13.96
CA THR A 243 4.32 12.00 -14.89
C THR A 243 5.13 13.27 -14.72
N ASP A 244 4.51 14.45 -14.82
CA ASP A 244 5.28 15.70 -14.87
C ASP A 244 5.88 16.04 -13.50
N ILE A 245 5.11 15.88 -12.42
CA ILE A 245 5.55 16.15 -11.04
C ILE A 245 6.26 14.93 -10.42
N LEU A 246 5.58 13.79 -10.26
CA LEU A 246 6.15 12.64 -9.53
C LEU A 246 7.35 12.01 -10.26
N ARG A 247 7.20 11.60 -11.53
CA ARG A 247 8.35 11.07 -12.30
C ARG A 247 9.35 12.15 -12.66
N GLY A 248 8.88 13.30 -13.12
CA GLY A 248 9.72 14.37 -13.69
C GLY A 248 10.46 15.17 -12.63
N ARG A 249 9.73 15.85 -11.75
CA ARG A 249 10.32 16.78 -10.77
C ARG A 249 10.86 16.09 -9.53
N LEU A 250 10.15 15.09 -9.00
CA LEU A 250 10.59 14.33 -7.82
C LEU A 250 11.51 13.15 -8.17
N GLY A 251 11.67 12.83 -9.46
CA GLY A 251 12.58 11.76 -9.90
C GLY A 251 12.17 10.35 -9.47
N PHE A 252 10.92 10.15 -9.04
CA PHE A 252 10.46 8.86 -8.53
C PHE A 252 10.48 7.78 -9.62
N ASP A 253 11.15 6.65 -9.38
CA ASP A 253 11.22 5.52 -10.34
C ASP A 253 10.55 4.23 -9.84
N GLY A 254 9.91 4.25 -8.66
CA GLY A 254 9.18 3.11 -8.09
C GLY A 254 7.87 2.77 -8.82
N VAL A 255 7.06 1.87 -8.26
CA VAL A 255 5.73 1.52 -8.81
C VAL A 255 4.71 2.61 -8.47
N ILE A 256 3.91 3.05 -9.43
CA ILE A 256 2.68 3.81 -9.15
C ILE A 256 1.51 2.84 -9.22
N PHE A 257 0.93 2.50 -8.08
CA PHE A 257 -0.34 1.78 -8.04
C PHE A 257 -1.48 2.75 -8.33
N SER A 258 -2.59 2.31 -8.92
CA SER A 258 -3.84 3.03 -8.74
C SER A 258 -4.34 2.82 -7.31
N ASP A 259 -5.08 3.77 -6.76
CA ASP A 259 -5.98 3.43 -5.67
C ASP A 259 -7.15 2.57 -6.23
N ALA A 260 -7.98 2.01 -5.36
CA ALA A 260 -9.00 1.04 -5.74
C ALA A 260 -10.00 1.64 -6.75
N LEU A 261 -10.15 0.98 -7.90
CA LEU A 261 -10.96 1.51 -9.01
C LEU A 261 -12.48 1.37 -8.79
N ASP A 262 -12.91 0.67 -7.74
CA ASP A 262 -14.31 0.53 -7.33
C ASP A 262 -14.83 1.74 -6.54
N MET A 263 -13.94 2.58 -6.02
CA MET A 263 -14.30 3.74 -5.20
C MET A 263 -15.12 4.79 -5.96
N ALA A 264 -15.98 5.50 -5.23
CA ALA A 264 -16.78 6.60 -5.80
C ALA A 264 -15.91 7.69 -6.44
N GLY A 265 -14.74 7.99 -5.84
CA GLY A 265 -13.73 8.88 -6.40
C GLY A 265 -13.15 8.43 -7.76
N ALA A 266 -13.30 7.18 -8.16
CA ALA A 266 -12.93 6.71 -9.49
C ALA A 266 -14.12 6.68 -10.47
N ALA A 267 -15.35 6.86 -10.00
CA ALA A 267 -16.56 6.57 -10.76
C ALA A 267 -16.77 7.48 -11.99
N GLY A 268 -16.22 8.69 -11.97
CA GLY A 268 -16.31 9.65 -13.06
C GLY A 268 -15.62 9.20 -14.37
N ALA A 269 -14.72 8.21 -14.31
CA ALA A 269 -13.97 7.73 -15.46
C ALA A 269 -14.62 6.56 -16.23
N GLY A 270 -15.90 6.27 -15.98
CA GLY A 270 -16.69 5.31 -16.77
C GLY A 270 -16.64 3.87 -16.26
N THR A 271 -16.57 2.89 -17.17
CA THR A 271 -16.47 1.45 -16.83
C THR A 271 -15.11 1.11 -16.21
N TYR A 272 -14.99 -0.05 -15.55
CA TYR A 272 -13.71 -0.47 -14.97
C TYR A 272 -12.57 -0.53 -15.99
N VAL A 273 -12.84 -0.99 -17.21
CA VAL A 273 -11.86 -0.98 -18.31
C VAL A 273 -11.42 0.45 -18.62
N GLN A 274 -12.36 1.39 -18.75
CA GLN A 274 -12.05 2.80 -19.04
C GLN A 274 -11.27 3.46 -17.90
N ARG A 275 -11.60 3.14 -16.65
CA ARG A 275 -10.84 3.59 -15.46
C ARG A 275 -9.40 3.07 -15.48
N ALA A 276 -9.22 1.79 -15.78
CA ALA A 276 -7.89 1.19 -15.88
C ALA A 276 -7.08 1.82 -17.03
N ASP A 277 -7.68 1.97 -18.22
CA ASP A 277 -7.03 2.65 -19.35
C ASP A 277 -6.60 4.08 -18.98
N ALA A 278 -7.48 4.84 -18.32
CA ALA A 278 -7.18 6.21 -17.90
C ALA A 278 -6.04 6.27 -16.87
N ALA A 279 -6.05 5.40 -15.86
CA ALA A 279 -5.00 5.36 -14.84
C ALA A 279 -3.65 4.97 -15.44
N LEU A 280 -3.61 3.92 -16.28
CA LEU A 280 -2.38 3.48 -16.96
C LEU A 280 -1.86 4.55 -17.94
N ALA A 281 -2.76 5.24 -18.65
CA ALA A 281 -2.38 6.33 -19.55
C ALA A 281 -1.85 7.57 -18.82
N ALA A 282 -2.33 7.83 -17.58
CA ALA A 282 -1.87 8.93 -16.75
C ALA A 282 -0.47 8.69 -16.16
N GLY A 283 -0.12 7.42 -15.92
CA GLY A 283 1.22 7.02 -15.45
C GLY A 283 1.25 5.92 -14.39
N CYS A 284 0.10 5.35 -14.00
CA CYS A 284 0.08 4.18 -13.13
C CYS A 284 0.75 2.99 -13.82
N ASP A 285 1.52 2.21 -13.05
CA ASP A 285 2.13 0.96 -13.52
C ASP A 285 1.17 -0.23 -13.32
N MET A 286 0.41 -0.22 -12.21
CA MET A 286 -0.50 -1.30 -11.85
C MET A 286 -1.84 -0.76 -11.33
N VAL A 287 -2.95 -1.30 -11.81
CA VAL A 287 -4.30 -0.93 -11.38
C VAL A 287 -4.90 -1.95 -10.41
N LEU A 288 -5.68 -1.47 -9.46
CA LEU A 288 -6.34 -2.30 -8.43
C LEU A 288 -7.83 -2.44 -8.72
N VAL A 289 -8.30 -3.68 -8.81
CA VAL A 289 -9.73 -4.02 -8.82
C VAL A 289 -10.02 -4.91 -7.62
N CYS A 290 -10.70 -4.34 -6.64
CA CYS A 290 -11.00 -5.00 -5.38
C CYS A 290 -12.51 -5.25 -5.28
N ASN A 291 -12.89 -6.31 -4.56
CA ASN A 291 -14.26 -6.67 -4.17
C ASN A 291 -15.23 -6.91 -5.34
N GLN A 292 -14.74 -6.95 -6.57
CA GLN A 292 -15.55 -6.97 -7.80
C GLN A 292 -15.02 -8.03 -8.77
N PRO A 293 -15.14 -9.34 -8.46
CA PRO A 293 -14.56 -10.41 -9.26
C PRO A 293 -15.08 -10.43 -10.71
N GLN A 294 -16.34 -10.04 -10.92
CA GLN A 294 -16.94 -9.94 -12.26
C GLN A 294 -16.35 -8.79 -13.07
N GLU A 295 -16.09 -7.65 -12.44
CA GLU A 295 -15.45 -6.50 -13.08
C GLU A 295 -13.96 -6.75 -13.32
N ALA A 296 -13.30 -7.51 -12.44
CA ALA A 296 -11.95 -8.00 -12.68
C ALA A 296 -11.93 -8.91 -13.92
N ASP A 297 -12.86 -9.87 -14.04
CA ASP A 297 -12.94 -10.74 -15.22
C ASP A 297 -13.23 -9.95 -16.51
N ALA A 298 -14.13 -8.95 -16.44
CA ALA A 298 -14.42 -8.05 -17.56
C ALA A 298 -13.20 -7.19 -17.94
N MET A 299 -12.46 -6.68 -16.96
CA MET A 299 -11.22 -5.93 -17.17
C MET A 299 -10.17 -6.79 -17.84
N LEU A 300 -9.92 -7.99 -17.34
CA LEU A 300 -8.92 -8.90 -17.90
C LEU A 300 -9.25 -9.29 -19.35
N ALA A 301 -10.54 -9.36 -19.71
CA ALA A 301 -10.99 -9.64 -21.06
C ALA A 301 -10.88 -8.43 -22.02
N GLY A 302 -11.00 -7.20 -21.51
CA GLY A 302 -11.14 -5.98 -22.33
C GLY A 302 -9.92 -5.05 -22.32
N LEU A 303 -9.05 -5.14 -21.32
CA LEU A 303 -7.94 -4.20 -21.14
C LEU A 303 -6.80 -4.47 -22.14
N VAL A 304 -6.38 -3.41 -22.82
CA VAL A 304 -5.18 -3.41 -23.68
C VAL A 304 -4.20 -2.40 -23.10
N PRO A 305 -3.33 -2.81 -22.16
CA PRO A 305 -2.48 -1.87 -21.46
C PRO A 305 -1.48 -1.19 -22.41
N PRO A 306 -1.15 0.09 -22.20
CA PRO A 306 -0.11 0.75 -22.99
C PRO A 306 1.25 0.08 -22.76
N PRO A 307 2.23 0.25 -23.68
CA PRO A 307 3.58 -0.25 -23.46
C PRO A 307 4.22 0.36 -22.20
N GLN A 308 4.72 -0.50 -21.31
CA GLN A 308 5.38 -0.09 -20.07
C GLN A 308 6.77 -0.75 -19.94
N PRO A 309 7.82 -0.17 -20.55
CA PRO A 309 9.13 -0.82 -20.62
C PRO A 309 9.79 -1.14 -19.27
N LYS A 310 9.43 -0.41 -18.21
CA LYS A 310 9.98 -0.58 -16.85
C LYS A 310 9.08 -1.40 -15.91
N LEU A 311 7.91 -1.85 -16.36
CA LEU A 311 6.93 -2.51 -15.49
C LEU A 311 7.51 -3.74 -14.81
N GLU A 312 8.12 -4.64 -15.59
CA GLU A 312 8.67 -5.88 -15.07
C GLU A 312 9.78 -5.62 -14.03
N GLU A 313 10.69 -4.68 -14.32
CA GLU A 313 11.75 -4.28 -13.39
C GLU A 313 11.17 -3.71 -12.09
N ARG A 314 10.23 -2.76 -12.18
CA ARG A 314 9.61 -2.11 -11.02
C ARG A 314 8.87 -3.11 -10.15
N LEU A 315 8.05 -3.99 -10.75
CA LEU A 315 7.32 -5.02 -10.00
C LEU A 315 8.27 -6.08 -9.42
N ALA A 316 9.40 -6.38 -10.07
CA ALA A 316 10.39 -7.30 -9.52
C ALA A 316 11.08 -6.74 -8.26
N ARG A 317 11.28 -5.41 -8.18
CA ARG A 317 11.84 -4.76 -6.97
C ARG A 317 10.89 -4.84 -5.76
N MET A 318 9.58 -4.92 -6.00
CA MET A 318 8.57 -5.03 -4.94
C MET A 318 8.41 -6.44 -4.36
N ALA A 319 8.89 -7.48 -5.05
CA ALA A 319 8.79 -8.84 -4.56
C ALA A 319 9.78 -9.09 -3.41
N GLY A 320 9.32 -9.78 -2.37
CA GLY A 320 10.19 -10.20 -1.27
C GLY A 320 11.32 -11.09 -1.79
N LYS A 321 12.57 -10.78 -1.41
CA LYS A 321 13.77 -11.45 -1.95
C LYS A 321 14.16 -12.74 -1.20
N SER A 322 13.64 -12.92 0.01
CA SER A 322 13.94 -14.06 0.88
C SER A 322 12.74 -15.01 0.96
N ARG A 323 13.00 -16.27 1.29
CA ARG A 323 11.93 -17.26 1.43
C ARG A 323 11.18 -17.04 2.73
N ALA A 324 9.89 -17.37 2.75
CA ALA A 324 9.06 -17.23 3.94
C ALA A 324 9.61 -18.06 5.12
N GLU A 325 10.21 -19.22 4.87
CA GLU A 325 10.78 -20.08 5.91
C GLU A 325 11.99 -19.44 6.62
N ASP A 326 12.75 -18.61 5.91
CA ASP A 326 13.91 -17.94 6.49
C ASP A 326 13.44 -16.86 7.49
N TRP A 327 12.35 -16.15 7.15
CA TRP A 327 11.67 -15.23 8.07
C TRP A 327 11.01 -15.94 9.24
N GLN A 328 10.42 -17.12 9.03
CA GLN A 328 9.83 -17.93 10.11
C GLN A 328 10.88 -18.31 11.17
N GLN A 329 12.12 -18.60 10.77
CA GLN A 329 13.22 -18.84 11.69
C GLN A 329 13.63 -17.56 12.42
N LEU A 330 13.72 -16.44 11.70
CA LEU A 330 14.09 -15.14 12.27
C LEU A 330 13.09 -14.66 13.33
N ILE A 331 11.78 -14.77 13.07
CA ILE A 331 10.77 -14.31 14.03
C ILE A 331 10.66 -15.21 15.27
N ALA A 332 11.29 -16.39 15.26
CA ALA A 332 11.37 -17.27 16.42
C ALA A 332 12.56 -16.95 17.35
N THR A 333 13.38 -15.94 17.02
CA THR A 333 14.55 -15.55 17.80
C THR A 333 14.20 -14.67 19.01
N ALA A 334 15.05 -14.69 20.04
CA ALA A 334 14.89 -13.82 21.20
C ALA A 334 15.01 -12.32 20.85
N ASP A 335 15.87 -11.99 19.90
CA ASP A 335 16.05 -10.60 19.43
C ASP A 335 14.79 -10.08 18.75
N PHE A 336 14.11 -10.91 17.96
CA PHE A 336 12.81 -10.53 17.38
C PHE A 336 11.73 -10.39 18.45
N ALA A 337 11.67 -11.31 19.42
CA ALA A 337 10.73 -11.21 20.54
C ALA A 337 10.92 -9.91 21.35
N ALA A 338 12.16 -9.43 21.49
CA ALA A 338 12.43 -8.14 22.11
C ALA A 338 11.90 -6.96 21.28
N ALA A 339 12.03 -7.01 19.95
CA ALA A 339 11.45 -6.01 19.05
C ALA A 339 9.90 -6.01 19.11
N GLN A 340 9.27 -7.19 19.12
CA GLN A 340 7.82 -7.32 19.32
C GLN A 340 7.38 -6.69 20.64
N ALA A 341 8.06 -7.04 21.74
CA ALA A 341 7.76 -6.49 23.06
C ALA A 341 7.92 -4.97 23.13
N ALA A 342 8.88 -4.39 22.40
CA ALA A 342 9.04 -2.94 22.30
C ALA A 342 7.84 -2.28 21.58
N VAL A 343 7.38 -2.88 20.48
CA VAL A 343 6.18 -2.38 19.76
C VAL A 343 4.92 -2.51 20.63
N GLU A 344 4.75 -3.62 21.34
CA GLU A 344 3.59 -3.84 22.22
C GLU A 344 3.57 -2.89 23.44
N GLN A 345 4.72 -2.33 23.82
CA GLN A 345 4.82 -1.33 24.89
C GLN A 345 4.44 0.07 24.44
N LEU A 346 4.34 0.33 23.13
CA LEU A 346 3.86 1.62 22.62
C LEU A 346 2.40 1.81 23.07
N ALA A 347 2.17 2.87 23.84
CA ALA A 347 0.87 3.14 24.41
C ALA A 347 -0.15 3.40 23.30
N MET A 348 -1.20 2.58 23.21
CA MET A 348 -2.34 2.86 22.35
C MET A 348 -3.37 3.69 23.14
N PRO A 349 -3.75 4.89 22.65
CA PRO A 349 -4.90 5.63 23.17
C PRO A 349 -6.15 4.73 23.25
N LYS A 350 -7.02 4.96 24.23
CA LYS A 350 -8.23 4.13 24.43
C LYS A 350 -9.16 4.13 23.21
N ASP A 351 -9.12 5.20 22.45
CA ASP A 351 -9.87 5.47 21.23
C ASP A 351 -9.02 5.32 19.96
N ALA A 352 -7.81 4.76 20.05
CA ALA A 352 -6.92 4.51 18.91
C ALA A 352 -7.59 3.70 17.78
N LEU A 353 -8.60 2.91 18.13
CA LEU A 353 -9.35 2.06 17.20
C LEU A 353 -10.71 2.66 16.79
N ALA A 354 -11.05 3.86 17.25
CA ALA A 354 -12.26 4.58 16.87
C ALA A 354 -12.03 5.37 15.56
N GLY A 355 -13.03 5.39 14.69
CA GLY A 355 -12.96 6.06 13.39
C GLY A 355 -13.64 5.25 12.28
N PRO A 356 -13.70 5.79 11.05
CA PRO A 356 -14.28 5.09 9.92
C PRO A 356 -13.48 3.81 9.59
N GLN A 357 -14.16 2.82 9.03
CA GLN A 357 -13.48 1.68 8.42
C GLN A 357 -12.84 2.14 7.10
N VAL A 358 -11.62 1.69 6.82
CA VAL A 358 -10.85 2.11 5.63
C VAL A 358 -10.32 0.88 4.91
N GLY A 359 -10.54 0.81 3.60
CA GLY A 359 -10.02 -0.26 2.74
C GLY A 359 -10.47 -1.66 3.17
N GLU A 360 -11.65 -1.78 3.78
CA GLU A 360 -12.22 -3.09 4.11
C GLU A 360 -12.92 -3.67 2.88
N ALA A 361 -12.94 -5.00 2.86
CA ALA A 361 -13.79 -5.75 1.95
C ALA A 361 -15.27 -5.56 2.28
N HIS A 362 -16.13 -5.52 1.26
CA HIS A 362 -17.58 -5.58 1.43
C HIS A 362 -18.14 -6.98 1.18
#